data_AF-A0A317GYW9-F1
#
_entry.id   AF-A0A317GYW9-F1
#
_cell.length_a   1.000
_cell.length_b   1.000
_cell.length_c   1.000
_cell.angle_alpha   90.00
_cell.angle_beta   90.00
_cell.angle_gamma   90.00
#
_symmetry.space_group_name_H-M   'P 1'
#
loop_
_entity.id
_entity.type
_entity.pdbx_description
1 polymer ?
#
loop_
_entity_poly.entity_id
_entity_poly.type
_entity_poly.pdbx_seq_one_letter_code
_entity_poly.pdbx_strand_id
1 'polypeptide(L)'
;MSGPFAQIANQATTAASNKTAGSLIGAATVAPKLYDFSVSASGSPADNVIIYTLQRSTVDGTGTTVTPTSISQSPGIVTPIAALCTTKSNYTAEPTYTAGVVIWSQGINQRSAFRWVAVPGGEVVIPAIAAAGLGFQVKSAGYAGQCDVSYHWLE
;
A
#
# COMPACT_ATOMS: atom_id res chain seq x y z
N MET A 1 5.82 -10.04 19.21
CA MET A 1 4.35 -10.17 19.35
C MET A 1 3.78 -9.82 18.00
N SER A 2 2.95 -10.69 17.43
CA SER A 2 2.34 -10.42 16.13
C SER A 2 1.03 -9.64 16.33
N GLY A 3 0.87 -8.49 15.67
CA GLY A 3 -0.29 -7.61 15.79
C GLY A 3 -0.86 -7.22 14.42
N PRO A 4 -2.17 -6.90 14.35
CA PRO A 4 -2.78 -6.33 13.16
C PRO A 4 -2.58 -4.82 13.08
N PHE A 5 -2.21 -4.34 11.90
CA PHE A 5 -1.98 -2.93 11.61
C PHE A 5 -2.70 -2.52 10.32
N ALA A 6 -3.00 -1.23 10.22
CA ALA A 6 -3.62 -0.61 9.06
C ALA A 6 -2.89 0.67 8.67
N GLN A 7 -3.00 1.01 7.39
CA GLN A 7 -2.57 2.29 6.86
C GLN A 7 -3.48 2.73 5.72
N ILE A 8 -3.79 4.04 5.69
CA ILE A 8 -4.37 4.71 4.52
C ILE A 8 -3.28 5.56 3.89
N ALA A 9 -3.04 5.37 2.60
CA ALA A 9 -2.08 6.13 1.82
C ALA A 9 -2.77 6.68 0.57
N ASN A 10 -2.21 7.73 0.00
CA ASN A 10 -2.72 8.35 -1.20
C ASN A 10 -1.60 8.83 -2.12
N GLN A 11 -1.95 8.97 -3.39
CA GLN A 11 -1.20 9.77 -4.35
C GLN A 11 -2.03 11.01 -4.66
N ALA A 12 -1.54 12.20 -4.33
CA ALA A 12 -2.29 13.45 -4.50
C ALA A 12 -2.56 13.78 -5.98
N THR A 13 -1.62 13.44 -6.85
CA THR A 13 -1.73 13.67 -8.29
C THR A 13 -1.34 12.40 -9.04
N THR A 14 -2.33 11.83 -9.71
CA THR A 14 -2.15 10.70 -10.62
C THR A 14 -1.60 11.18 -11.95
N ALA A 15 -0.74 10.38 -12.59
CA ALA A 15 -0.15 10.71 -13.88
C ALA A 15 -0.32 9.55 -14.87
N ALA A 16 0.02 9.79 -16.14
CA ALA A 16 0.07 8.74 -17.15
C ALA A 16 1.19 7.71 -16.88
N SER A 17 2.21 8.10 -16.12
CA SER A 17 3.24 7.20 -15.59
C SER A 17 2.85 6.66 -14.20
N ASN A 18 3.40 5.51 -13.84
CA ASN A 18 3.19 4.92 -12.52
C ASN A 18 3.68 5.88 -11.42
N LYS A 19 2.81 6.10 -10.43
CA LYS A 19 3.10 6.77 -9.18
C LYS A 19 2.78 5.86 -8.01
N THR A 20 3.64 5.81 -7.01
CA THR A 20 3.39 4.99 -5.82
C THR A 20 2.50 5.75 -4.83
N ALA A 21 1.25 5.33 -4.69
CA ALA A 21 0.30 5.90 -3.74
C ALA A 21 0.62 5.50 -2.29
N GLY A 22 1.07 4.26 -2.09
CA GLY A 22 1.43 3.76 -0.77
C GLY A 22 2.39 2.58 -0.85
N SER A 23 3.08 2.32 0.26
CA SER A 23 4.01 1.20 0.36
C SER A 23 3.98 0.53 1.72
N LEU A 24 4.19 -0.79 1.72
CA LEU A 24 4.49 -1.55 2.92
C LEU A 24 5.91 -2.09 2.79
N ILE A 25 6.82 -1.58 3.61
CA ILE A 25 8.26 -1.80 3.51
C ILE A 25 8.70 -2.66 4.69
N GLY A 26 9.33 -3.80 4.40
CA GLY A 26 9.84 -4.72 5.40
C GLY A 26 11.00 -4.13 6.21
N ALA A 27 11.25 -4.75 7.36
CA ALA A 27 12.46 -4.54 8.16
C ALA A 27 13.20 -5.87 8.30
N ALA A 28 14.48 -5.83 8.67
CA ALA A 28 15.28 -7.05 8.85
C ALA A 28 14.77 -7.96 9.99
N THR A 29 13.91 -7.43 10.87
CA THR A 29 13.42 -8.11 12.07
C THR A 29 12.02 -8.71 11.90
N VAL A 30 11.31 -8.43 10.80
CA VAL A 30 9.91 -8.81 10.65
C VAL A 30 9.52 -9.09 9.19
N ALA A 31 8.63 -10.06 9.00
CA ALA A 31 8.07 -10.43 7.70
C ALA A 31 6.57 -10.10 7.67
N PRO A 32 6.19 -8.85 7.33
CA PRO A 32 4.80 -8.42 7.35
C PRO A 32 3.98 -9.19 6.30
N LYS A 33 2.73 -9.49 6.67
CA LYS A 33 1.79 -10.28 5.86
C LYS A 33 0.59 -9.43 5.51
N LEU A 34 0.53 -8.94 4.27
CA LEU A 34 -0.61 -8.18 3.76
C LEU A 34 -1.80 -9.12 3.54
N TYR A 35 -2.92 -8.85 4.22
CA TYR A 35 -4.12 -9.70 4.15
C TYR A 35 -5.35 -8.96 3.59
N ASP A 36 -5.34 -7.63 3.54
CA ASP A 36 -6.44 -6.84 2.97
C ASP A 36 -5.89 -5.59 2.32
N PHE A 37 -6.44 -5.24 1.16
CA PHE A 37 -6.33 -3.88 0.67
C PHE A 37 -7.59 -3.45 -0.08
N SER A 38 -7.85 -2.15 -0.05
CA SER A 38 -8.84 -1.50 -0.89
C SER A 38 -8.24 -0.31 -1.63
N VAL A 39 -8.78 -0.05 -2.82
CA VAL A 39 -8.37 1.04 -3.68
C VAL A 39 -9.58 1.85 -4.13
N SER A 40 -9.41 3.15 -4.19
CA SER A 40 -10.45 4.10 -4.59
C SER A 40 -9.84 5.41 -5.07
N ALA A 41 -10.69 6.33 -5.54
CA ALA A 41 -10.31 7.71 -5.81
C ALA A 41 -11.20 8.66 -5.00
N SER A 42 -10.60 9.68 -4.39
CA SER A 42 -11.29 10.72 -3.61
C SER A 42 -11.20 12.12 -4.23
N GLY A 43 -10.40 12.30 -5.30
CA GLY A 43 -10.41 13.54 -6.06
C GLY A 43 -11.69 13.71 -6.88
N SER A 44 -11.79 14.83 -7.60
CA SER A 44 -13.02 15.21 -8.31
C SER A 44 -13.53 14.11 -9.25
N PRO A 45 -14.84 13.79 -9.20
CA PRO A 45 -15.41 12.71 -9.98
C PRO A 45 -15.45 13.06 -11.47
N ALA A 46 -15.04 12.10 -12.28
CA ALA A 46 -15.04 12.05 -13.73
C ALA A 46 -15.30 10.58 -14.14
N ASP A 47 -15.17 10.24 -15.42
CA ASP A 47 -15.41 8.89 -15.92
C ASP A 47 -14.17 8.37 -16.64
N ASN A 48 -13.13 8.08 -15.85
CA ASN A 48 -11.87 7.55 -16.34
C ASN A 48 -11.51 6.25 -15.63
N VAL A 49 -10.69 5.45 -16.32
CA VAL A 49 -10.06 4.28 -15.74
C VAL A 49 -8.78 4.69 -15.03
N ILE A 50 -8.60 4.19 -13.82
CA ILE A 50 -7.36 4.27 -13.05
C ILE A 50 -6.81 2.85 -12.94
N ILE A 51 -5.55 2.67 -13.30
CA ILE A 51 -4.87 1.38 -13.17
C ILE A 51 -4.16 1.37 -11.83
N TYR A 52 -4.57 0.45 -10.96
CA TYR A 52 -3.88 0.17 -9.71
C TYR A 52 -3.04 -1.09 -9.89
N THR A 53 -1.81 -1.08 -9.38
CA THR A 53 -0.88 -2.21 -9.47
C THR A 53 -0.18 -2.42 -8.14
N LEU A 54 -0.21 -3.65 -7.63
CA LEU A 54 0.56 -4.10 -6.49
C LEU A 54 1.80 -4.85 -6.99
N GLN A 55 2.99 -4.35 -6.68
CA GLN A 55 4.24 -4.91 -7.16
C GLN A 55 5.31 -4.93 -6.07
N ARG A 56 6.22 -5.90 -6.14
CA ARG A 56 7.39 -5.98 -5.23
C ARG A 56 8.45 -4.94 -5.59
N SER A 57 9.06 -4.37 -4.56
CA SER A 57 10.25 -3.51 -4.66
C SER A 57 11.44 -4.11 -3.90
N THR A 58 12.64 -3.88 -4.42
CA THR A 58 13.91 -4.26 -3.77
C THR A 58 14.51 -3.13 -2.96
N VAL A 59 14.20 -1.90 -3.33
CA VAL A 59 14.65 -0.68 -2.66
C VAL A 59 13.50 0.30 -2.64
N ASP A 60 13.33 0.94 -1.49
CA ASP A 60 12.35 1.97 -1.26
C ASP A 60 12.70 3.28 -2.00
N GLY A 61 11.69 4.11 -2.25
CA GLY A 61 11.81 5.43 -2.86
C GLY A 61 11.63 6.57 -1.85
N THR A 62 11.35 7.75 -2.38
CA THR A 62 11.06 8.96 -1.60
C THR A 62 9.56 9.20 -1.58
N GLY A 63 8.98 9.15 -0.39
CA GLY A 63 7.59 9.48 -0.12
C GLY A 63 7.44 9.98 1.32
N THR A 64 6.27 10.48 1.66
CA THR A 64 5.94 10.93 3.01
C THR A 64 5.79 9.71 3.91
N THR A 65 6.65 9.58 4.93
CA THR A 65 6.50 8.54 5.96
C THR A 65 5.19 8.74 6.69
N VAL A 66 4.43 7.66 6.84
CA VAL A 66 3.20 7.65 7.63
C VAL A 66 3.33 6.62 8.73
N THR A 67 2.77 6.92 9.91
CA THR A 67 2.86 6.01 11.05
C THR A 67 1.73 4.97 10.97
N PRO A 68 2.05 3.66 10.88
CA PRO A 68 1.06 2.61 10.96
C PRO A 68 0.14 2.72 12.17
N THR A 69 -1.14 2.42 11.96
CA THR A 69 -2.14 2.39 13.03
C THR A 69 -2.32 0.95 13.51
N SER A 70 -2.10 0.70 14.80
CA SER A 70 -2.41 -0.59 15.42
C SER A 70 -3.93 -0.77 15.55
N ILE A 71 -4.47 -1.89 15.04
CA ILE A 71 -5.92 -2.16 15.02
C ILE A 71 -6.37 -2.87 16.30
N SER A 72 -5.52 -3.74 16.86
CA SER A 72 -5.86 -4.50 18.07
C SER A 72 -5.37 -3.78 19.32
N GLN A 73 -6.27 -3.06 19.98
CA GLN A 73 -6.09 -2.68 21.37
C GLN A 73 -6.73 -3.77 22.23
N SER A 74 -5.93 -4.66 22.83
CA SER A 74 -6.45 -5.54 23.88
C SER A 74 -6.91 -4.67 25.06
N PRO A 75 -8.03 -4.99 25.73
CA PRO A 75 -8.41 -4.31 26.97
C PRO A 75 -7.23 -4.31 27.95
N GLY A 76 -6.78 -3.13 28.38
CA GLY A 76 -5.66 -2.94 29.30
C GLY A 76 -4.31 -2.52 28.68
N ILE A 77 -4.20 -2.47 27.35
CA ILE A 77 -3.01 -1.89 26.68
C ILE A 77 -3.19 -0.38 26.54
N VAL A 78 -2.44 0.40 27.32
CA VAL A 78 -2.48 1.88 27.33
C VAL A 78 -1.64 2.49 26.20
N THR A 79 -0.69 1.72 25.64
CA THR A 79 0.21 2.15 24.56
C THR A 79 0.07 1.21 23.36
N PRO A 80 -0.35 1.69 22.18
CA PRO A 80 -0.44 0.85 20.98
C PRO A 80 0.90 0.18 20.67
N ILE A 81 0.86 -1.10 20.28
CA ILE A 81 2.06 -1.78 19.79
C ILE A 81 2.54 -1.03 18.54
N ALA A 82 3.82 -0.68 18.49
CA ALA A 82 4.40 -0.01 17.34
C ALA A 82 4.69 -1.03 16.23
N ALA A 83 4.37 -0.64 15.00
CA ALA A 83 4.78 -1.38 13.83
C ALA A 83 6.30 -1.37 13.67
N LEU A 84 6.87 -2.49 13.22
CA LEU A 84 8.31 -2.60 12.91
C LEU A 84 8.58 -2.33 11.44
N CYS A 85 7.61 -2.62 10.57
CA CYS A 85 7.64 -2.21 9.18
C CYS A 85 7.46 -0.70 9.01
N THR A 86 7.83 -0.19 7.84
CA THR A 86 7.65 1.22 7.48
C THR A 86 6.58 1.36 6.41
N THR A 87 5.76 2.39 6.51
CA THR A 87 4.82 2.78 5.46
C THR A 87 5.09 4.20 4.99
N LYS A 88 4.82 4.45 3.70
CA LYS A 88 4.95 5.76 3.07
C LYS A 88 3.77 6.00 2.13
N SER A 89 3.54 7.26 1.82
CA SER A 89 2.47 7.76 0.95
C SER A 89 3.01 8.84 0.02
N ASN A 90 2.30 9.09 -1.10
CA ASN A 90 2.51 10.22 -2.00
C ASN A 90 3.98 10.34 -2.47
N TYR A 91 4.43 9.36 -3.24
CA TYR A 91 5.82 9.28 -3.66
C TYR A 91 6.21 10.35 -4.69
N THR A 92 7.40 10.92 -4.50
CA THR A 92 8.03 11.87 -5.42
C THR A 92 9.15 11.21 -6.23
N ALA A 93 9.82 10.20 -5.67
CA ALA A 93 10.77 9.33 -6.37
C ALA A 93 10.36 7.88 -6.18
N GLU A 94 10.13 7.16 -7.27
CA GLU A 94 9.57 5.81 -7.22
C GLU A 94 10.55 4.79 -6.59
N PRO A 95 10.03 3.79 -5.84
CA PRO A 95 10.80 2.62 -5.46
C PRO A 95 11.39 1.87 -6.66
N THR A 96 12.46 1.11 -6.43
CA THR A 96 13.00 0.18 -7.44
C THR A 96 12.15 -1.08 -7.46
N TYR A 97 11.25 -1.16 -8.44
CA TYR A 97 10.36 -2.30 -8.62
C TYR A 97 11.03 -3.45 -9.35
N THR A 98 10.77 -4.68 -8.89
CA THR A 98 11.30 -5.89 -9.54
C THR A 98 10.51 -6.18 -10.81
N ALA A 99 11.19 -6.15 -11.96
CA ALA A 99 10.57 -6.43 -13.25
C ALA A 99 9.88 -7.80 -13.27
N GLY A 100 8.65 -7.87 -13.79
CA GLY A 100 7.90 -9.12 -13.91
C GLY A 100 7.30 -9.67 -12.62
N VAL A 101 7.54 -9.05 -11.46
CA VAL A 101 7.01 -9.51 -10.16
C VAL A 101 5.80 -8.68 -9.72
N VAL A 102 4.81 -8.62 -10.61
CA VAL A 102 3.51 -7.98 -10.36
C VAL A 102 2.59 -8.98 -9.67
N ILE A 103 2.00 -8.59 -8.56
CA ILE A 103 1.13 -9.46 -7.75
C ILE A 103 -0.32 -9.30 -8.17
N TRP A 104 -0.73 -8.06 -8.42
CA TRP A 104 -2.09 -7.72 -8.83
C TRP A 104 -2.08 -6.45 -9.66
N SER A 105 -2.89 -6.37 -10.71
CA SER A 105 -3.07 -5.16 -11.51
C SER A 105 -4.46 -5.17 -12.13
N GLN A 106 -5.22 -4.09 -11.92
CA GLN A 106 -6.53 -3.91 -12.55
C GLN A 106 -6.81 -2.45 -12.88
N GLY A 107 -7.54 -2.25 -13.99
CA GLY A 107 -8.18 -1.00 -14.32
C GLY A 107 -9.52 -0.89 -13.62
N ILE A 108 -9.69 0.13 -12.81
CA ILE A 108 -10.90 0.38 -12.03
C ILE A 108 -11.48 1.72 -12.46
N ASN A 109 -12.79 1.79 -12.64
CA ASN A 109 -13.47 3.05 -12.88
C ASN A 109 -13.33 3.94 -11.64
N GLN A 110 -12.98 5.21 -11.83
CA GLN A 110 -12.72 6.12 -10.71
C GLN A 110 -13.91 6.38 -9.76
N ARG A 111 -15.14 6.02 -10.15
CA ARG A 111 -16.33 6.10 -9.27
C ARG A 111 -16.57 4.83 -8.47
N SER A 112 -15.72 3.81 -8.67
CA SER A 112 -15.80 2.54 -8.01
C SER A 112 -14.71 2.41 -6.95
N ALA A 113 -14.91 1.45 -6.05
CA ALA A 113 -13.89 0.99 -5.13
C ALA A 113 -13.76 -0.53 -5.30
N PHE A 114 -12.54 -1.02 -5.11
CA PHE A 114 -12.26 -2.45 -5.12
C PHE A 114 -11.60 -2.84 -3.81
N ARG A 115 -11.93 -4.02 -3.29
CA ARG A 115 -11.28 -4.61 -2.11
C ARG A 115 -10.87 -6.03 -2.42
N TRP A 116 -9.62 -6.33 -2.09
CA TRP A 116 -9.09 -7.68 -2.06
C TRP A 116 -8.90 -8.12 -0.61
N VAL A 117 -9.25 -9.36 -0.32
CA VAL A 117 -9.06 -9.98 0.98
C VAL A 117 -8.41 -11.34 0.76
N ALA A 118 -7.33 -11.60 1.48
CA ALA A 118 -6.68 -12.89 1.47
C ALA A 118 -7.56 -13.94 2.15
N VAL A 119 -7.56 -15.15 1.60
CA VAL A 119 -7.95 -16.34 2.37
C VAL A 119 -6.87 -16.56 3.44
N PRO A 120 -7.20 -17.04 4.66
CA PRO A 120 -6.20 -17.33 5.68
C PRO A 120 -5.06 -18.22 5.15
N GLY A 121 -3.81 -17.79 5.33
CA GLY A 121 -2.62 -18.45 4.80
C GLY A 121 -2.26 -18.08 3.36
N GLY A 122 -3.12 -17.34 2.67
CA GLY A 122 -2.91 -16.80 1.32
C GLY A 122 -2.42 -15.36 1.31
N GLU A 123 -1.92 -14.86 2.43
CA GLU A 123 -1.44 -13.49 2.55
C GLU A 123 -0.20 -13.24 1.68
N VAL A 124 -0.05 -11.99 1.23
CA VAL A 124 1.18 -11.59 0.55
C VAL A 124 2.25 -11.32 1.59
N VAL A 125 3.18 -12.26 1.71
CA VAL A 125 4.32 -12.14 2.63
C VAL A 125 5.41 -11.26 2.03
N ILE A 126 5.87 -10.29 2.82
CA ILE A 126 7.02 -9.44 2.52
C ILE A 126 8.26 -10.04 3.18
N PRO A 127 9.37 -10.21 2.46
CA PRO A 127 10.59 -10.75 3.04
C PRO A 127 11.12 -9.83 4.16
N ALA A 128 11.74 -10.42 5.18
CA ALA A 128 12.41 -9.70 6.27
C ALA A 128 13.73 -9.07 5.81
N ILE A 129 13.65 -8.15 4.86
CA ILE A 129 14.77 -7.42 4.26
C ILE A 129 14.45 -5.94 4.38
N ALA A 130 15.36 -5.16 4.95
CA ALA A 130 15.19 -3.72 5.07
C ALA A 130 15.07 -3.08 3.68
N ALA A 131 14.14 -2.13 3.53
CA ALA A 131 13.85 -1.40 2.31
C ALA A 131 13.26 -2.22 1.14
N ALA A 132 13.13 -3.54 1.26
CA ALA A 132 12.36 -4.36 0.32
C ALA A 132 10.88 -4.37 0.75
N GLY A 133 9.96 -4.40 -0.22
CA GLY A 133 8.56 -4.22 0.13
C GLY A 133 7.57 -4.44 -1.00
N LEU A 134 6.39 -3.89 -0.77
CA LEU A 134 5.31 -3.76 -1.72
C LEU A 134 5.02 -2.28 -1.95
N GLY A 135 4.74 -1.94 -3.20
CA GLY A 135 4.21 -0.64 -3.57
C GLY A 135 2.88 -0.76 -4.30
N PHE A 136 1.95 0.09 -3.93
CA PHE A 136 0.68 0.29 -4.63
C PHE A 136 0.86 1.44 -5.62
N GLN A 137 1.08 1.08 -6.87
CA GLN A 137 1.20 2.01 -7.98
C GLN A 137 -0.17 2.38 -8.53
N VAL A 138 -0.28 3.62 -8.96
CA VAL A 138 -1.44 4.18 -9.65
C VAL A 138 -0.99 4.86 -10.93
N LYS A 139 -1.77 4.72 -12.00
CA LYS A 139 -1.64 5.54 -13.21
C LYS A 139 -2.98 5.75 -13.88
N SER A 140 -3.13 6.89 -14.52
CA SER A 140 -4.25 7.17 -15.43
C SER A 140 -3.84 8.26 -16.39
N ALA A 141 -4.16 8.08 -17.67
CA ALA A 141 -3.99 9.14 -18.67
C ALA A 141 -5.14 10.17 -18.64
N GLY A 142 -6.30 9.79 -18.09
CA GLY A 142 -7.50 10.63 -18.06
C GLY A 142 -7.82 11.23 -16.69
N TYR A 143 -7.19 10.74 -15.62
CA TYR A 143 -7.43 11.19 -14.25
C TYR A 143 -6.15 11.73 -13.60
N ALA A 144 -6.20 12.98 -13.13
CA ALA A 144 -5.10 13.65 -12.45
C ALA A 144 -5.36 13.90 -10.94
N GLY A 145 -6.48 13.40 -10.42
CA GLY A 145 -6.86 13.60 -9.02
C GLY A 145 -6.20 12.62 -8.05
N GLN A 146 -6.68 12.67 -6.81
CA GLN A 146 -6.19 11.85 -5.72
C GLN A 146 -6.70 10.41 -5.81
N CYS A 147 -5.77 9.46 -5.72
CA CYS A 147 -6.07 8.03 -5.57
C CYS A 147 -5.69 7.59 -4.16
N ASP A 148 -6.53 6.77 -3.54
CA ASP A 148 -6.35 6.26 -2.19
C ASP A 148 -6.18 4.74 -2.19
N VAL A 149 -5.39 4.28 -1.24
CA VAL A 149 -5.16 2.88 -0.95
C VAL A 149 -5.22 2.69 0.56
N SER A 150 -6.08 1.81 1.04
CA SER A 150 -6.07 1.35 2.42
C SER A 150 -5.59 -0.09 2.45
N TYR A 151 -4.68 -0.44 3.36
CA TYR A 151 -4.14 -1.78 3.46
C TYR A 151 -3.91 -2.20 4.91
N HIS A 152 -4.08 -3.49 5.16
CA HIS A 152 -3.98 -4.09 6.48
C HIS A 152 -3.04 -5.30 6.44
N TRP A 153 -2.21 -5.43 7.48
CA TRP A 153 -1.23 -6.50 7.58
C TRP A 153 -1.08 -7.02 9.00
N LEU A 154 -0.53 -8.23 9.10
CA LEU A 154 -0.07 -8.83 10.34
C LEU A 154 1.45 -8.76 10.39
N GLU A 155 2.00 -8.41 11.54
CA GLU A 155 3.43 -8.54 11.82
C GLU A 155 3.68 -8.86 13.27
#